data_AF-A0A1W9LMV7-F1
#
_entry.id   AF-A0A1W9LMV7-F1
#
_cell.length_a   1.000
_cell.length_b   1.000
_cell.length_c   1.000
_cell.angle_alpha   90.00
_cell.angle_beta   90.00
_cell.angle_gamma   90.00
#
_symmetry.space_group_name_H-M   'P 1'
#
loop_
_entity.id
_entity.type
_entity.pdbx_description
1 polymer ?
#
loop_
_entity_poly.entity_id
_entity_poly.type
_entity_poly.pdbx_seq_one_letter_code
_entity_poly.pdbx_strand_id
1 'polypeptide(L)'
;SVKPLFKRFQRFEKPLYDMKDRSLKANWYDMEKRFPSYDRINEQILNYKLSLFNPSAYVREDKQKKYEEMAKTQVSAFKQSARLIAMMKVNFLKRLESSIESFEISMDRTIKKIENLEHKISGFLKSDAKSQEESLDSLQPDDEELEENGEDSEQWQVGKKLKFDMADLKIKEWLADLKNDKEALIGLLNNAKVVTPERDAKLKELKRLISEKVKKPFNDKNKKVLVFTAFADTAEYLFENIRDWCESELKIHSALVCGSHTKTSYGKNDYDSILVNFSPISKNRARMTSVSQTAEIDILIATDCISEGQNLQDCDFLVNYDIHWNPVRIIQRFGRIDRLGSINKTIQLVNFWPTKDLDNYINLKERVEARMALVDVTATGEDNILNSEQIEELITDDLKYRSRQLKKLQNEVLDLEDMDESISLTDFTMNDFRTELSNFIEKDQQRLKNAPMGLYAVVPAPGGAHANLLSGREFSSAEKEIIKPGVIFCLAQKEQSDGNEAVNPLNPYFLVYIQDDGVVRYNYAHAKQVLEIFRLLCQGRKACYETLCDLFNEETNHGEKMDKYSDLLKKAVKEIVQVFKKKSNIKLTADRGAKLIPKAKQISEMKDFEMITWLMIR
;
A
#
# COMPACT_ATOMS: atom_id res chain seq x y z
N SER A 1 -30.56 28.66 41.30
CA SER A 1 -29.45 29.34 40.60
C SER A 1 -28.17 28.58 40.94
N VAL A 2 -27.70 27.64 40.12
CA VAL A 2 -26.82 27.86 38.96
C VAL A 2 -27.12 26.76 37.92
N LYS A 3 -27.99 27.06 36.94
CA LYS A 3 -28.34 26.15 35.83
C LYS A 3 -28.14 26.71 34.40
N PRO A 4 -27.64 27.95 34.13
CA PRO A 4 -27.41 28.38 32.75
C PRO A 4 -25.94 28.41 32.25
N LEU A 5 -24.92 28.04 33.05
CA LEU A 5 -23.51 28.13 32.60
C LEU A 5 -22.92 26.84 31.97
N PHE A 6 -23.60 25.69 32.10
CA PHE A 6 -23.15 24.41 31.51
C PHE A 6 -23.71 24.13 30.10
N LYS A 7 -24.44 25.07 29.48
CA LYS A 7 -25.04 24.90 28.14
C LYS A 7 -24.17 25.38 26.97
N ARG A 8 -22.90 25.73 27.20
CA ARG A 8 -22.02 26.33 26.15
C ARG A 8 -20.82 25.48 25.72
N PHE A 9 -20.66 24.25 26.22
CA PHE A 9 -19.55 23.35 25.86
C PHE A 9 -19.96 21.97 25.33
N GLN A 10 -21.24 21.76 24.97
CA GLN A 10 -21.68 20.59 24.20
C GLN A 10 -21.99 21.02 22.76
N ARG A 11 -20.98 20.99 21.90
CA ARG A 11 -21.14 21.02 20.44
C ARG A 11 -19.92 20.36 19.77
N PHE A 12 -19.73 19.08 20.05
CA PHE A 12 -18.94 18.19 19.21
C PHE A 12 -19.78 16.92 19.02
N GLU A 13 -20.89 17.08 18.29
CA GLU A 13 -21.57 15.92 17.68
C GLU A 13 -20.59 15.40 16.62
N LYS A 14 -20.19 14.11 16.69
CA LYS A 14 -19.57 13.43 15.55
C LYS A 14 -20.48 13.65 14.32
N PRO A 15 -19.93 13.81 13.10
CA PRO A 15 -20.76 13.95 11.91
C PRO A 15 -21.74 12.77 11.82
N LEU A 16 -22.99 13.03 11.42
CA LEU A 16 -23.84 11.92 11.02
C LEU A 16 -23.26 11.29 9.76
N TYR A 17 -22.93 10.00 9.84
CA TYR A 17 -22.52 9.20 8.69
C TYR A 17 -23.78 8.62 8.03
N ASP A 18 -24.11 9.09 6.83
CA ASP A 18 -25.08 8.43 5.95
C ASP A 18 -24.23 7.60 4.97
N MET A 19 -24.20 6.27 5.13
CA MET A 19 -23.57 5.39 4.15
C MET A 19 -24.68 4.91 3.22
N LYS A 20 -24.73 5.47 2.01
CA LYS A 20 -25.61 4.93 0.98
C LYS A 20 -24.84 3.85 0.26
N ASP A 21 -25.13 2.60 0.64
CA ASP A 21 -24.84 1.47 -0.24
C ASP A 21 -25.59 1.70 -1.55
N ARG A 22 -24.85 2.20 -2.53
CA ARG A 22 -25.20 2.06 -3.93
C ARG A 22 -24.24 1.05 -4.51
N SER A 23 -24.31 -0.17 -3.99
CA SER A 23 -24.12 -1.39 -4.77
C SER A 23 -24.96 -1.24 -6.03
N LEU A 24 -24.37 -0.61 -7.03
CA LEU A 24 -25.02 -0.35 -8.30
C LEU A 24 -25.36 -1.71 -8.86
N LYS A 25 -26.66 -1.88 -9.07
CA LYS A 25 -27.26 -3.18 -9.33
C LYS A 25 -26.53 -3.84 -10.52
N ALA A 26 -25.67 -4.83 -10.25
CA ALA A 26 -25.14 -5.90 -11.11
C ALA A 26 -25.32 -5.75 -12.63
N ASN A 27 -24.19 -5.92 -13.33
CA ASN A 27 -24.01 -5.94 -14.79
C ASN A 27 -24.08 -4.55 -15.45
N TRP A 28 -23.08 -3.69 -15.23
CA TRP A 28 -23.27 -2.26 -15.44
C TRP A 28 -22.08 -1.46 -16.00
N TYR A 29 -21.14 -2.08 -16.71
CA TYR A 29 -20.22 -1.32 -17.56
C TYR A 29 -20.96 -0.62 -18.70
N ASP A 30 -21.99 -1.27 -19.24
CA ASP A 30 -22.71 -0.84 -20.43
C ASP A 30 -24.22 -0.85 -20.19
N MET A 31 -24.86 0.31 -20.38
CA MET A 31 -26.31 0.50 -20.30
C MET A 31 -27.08 -0.45 -21.24
N GLU A 32 -26.49 -0.85 -22.38
CA GLU A 32 -27.11 -1.76 -23.34
C GLU A 32 -26.78 -3.23 -23.10
N LYS A 33 -25.97 -3.55 -22.07
CA LYS A 33 -25.61 -4.92 -21.68
C LYS A 33 -24.99 -5.77 -22.79
N ARG A 34 -24.28 -5.14 -23.74
CA ARG A 34 -23.53 -5.84 -24.79
C ARG A 34 -22.13 -6.22 -24.32
N PHE A 35 -21.56 -5.45 -23.38
CA PHE A 35 -20.29 -5.81 -22.76
C PHE A 35 -20.46 -7.09 -21.91
N PRO A 36 -19.56 -8.09 -22.03
CA PRO A 36 -19.66 -9.33 -21.27
C PRO A 36 -19.61 -9.11 -19.75
N SER A 37 -20.14 -10.05 -18.97
CA SER A 37 -20.07 -9.95 -17.51
C SER A 37 -18.62 -10.01 -17.02
N TYR A 38 -18.37 -9.38 -15.88
CA TYR A 38 -17.05 -9.38 -15.23
C TYR A 38 -16.50 -10.80 -15.07
N ASP A 39 -17.32 -11.74 -14.60
CA ASP A 39 -16.93 -13.15 -14.41
C ASP A 39 -16.45 -13.80 -15.71
N ARG A 40 -17.15 -13.53 -16.82
CA ARG A 40 -16.80 -14.07 -18.14
C ARG A 40 -15.51 -13.48 -18.67
N ILE A 41 -15.31 -12.17 -18.53
CA ILE A 41 -14.05 -11.52 -18.93
C ILE A 41 -12.90 -12.06 -18.08
N ASN A 42 -13.13 -12.24 -16.78
CA ASN A 42 -12.15 -12.80 -15.87
C ASN A 42 -11.75 -14.23 -16.24
N GLU A 43 -12.71 -15.11 -16.54
CA GLU A 43 -12.40 -16.46 -17.04
C GLU A 43 -11.57 -16.41 -18.33
N GLN A 44 -11.86 -15.49 -19.25
CA GLN A 44 -11.08 -15.31 -20.47
C GLN A 44 -9.65 -14.87 -20.17
N ILE A 45 -9.47 -13.81 -19.36
CA ILE A 45 -8.15 -13.28 -18.99
C ILE A 45 -7.31 -14.33 -18.26
N LEU A 46 -7.92 -15.11 -17.35
CA LEU A 46 -7.22 -16.16 -16.63
C LEU A 46 -6.70 -17.28 -17.54
N ASN A 47 -7.39 -17.56 -18.65
CA ASN A 47 -7.00 -18.58 -19.62
C ASN A 47 -5.94 -18.13 -20.65
N TYR A 48 -5.65 -16.82 -20.74
CA TYR A 48 -4.64 -16.34 -21.69
C TYR A 48 -3.22 -16.78 -21.31
N LYS A 49 -2.42 -17.10 -22.33
CA LYS A 49 -1.01 -17.45 -22.12
C LYS A 49 -0.18 -16.20 -21.84
N LEU A 50 -0.51 -15.09 -22.52
CA LEU A 50 0.25 -13.84 -22.49
C LEU A 50 1.74 -14.09 -22.76
N SER A 51 2.01 -14.79 -23.86
CA SER A 51 3.32 -15.26 -24.30
C SER A 51 4.33 -14.13 -24.53
N LEU A 52 3.87 -12.88 -24.63
CA LEU A 52 4.69 -11.67 -24.59
C LEU A 52 5.61 -11.62 -23.37
N PHE A 53 5.10 -12.05 -22.20
CA PHE A 53 5.77 -11.95 -20.91
C PHE A 53 6.50 -13.24 -20.50
N ASN A 54 6.51 -14.27 -21.36
CA ASN A 54 7.18 -15.54 -21.08
C ASN A 54 8.03 -16.04 -22.26
N PRO A 55 9.06 -15.27 -22.68
CA PRO A 55 10.01 -15.73 -23.70
C PRO A 55 10.77 -16.99 -23.26
N SER A 56 10.97 -17.19 -21.96
CA SER A 56 11.67 -18.36 -21.39
C SER A 56 11.03 -19.70 -21.79
N ALA A 57 9.70 -19.76 -21.88
CA ALA A 57 8.99 -20.99 -22.29
C ALA A 57 9.32 -21.45 -23.72
N TYR A 58 9.85 -20.53 -24.55
CA TYR A 58 10.18 -20.81 -25.95
C TYR A 58 11.68 -21.06 -26.16
N VAL A 59 12.50 -21.13 -25.11
CA VAL A 59 13.92 -21.50 -25.24
C VAL A 59 14.03 -22.95 -25.73
N ARG A 60 14.85 -23.16 -26.77
CA ARG A 60 15.12 -24.50 -27.31
C ARG A 60 15.80 -25.39 -26.27
N GLU A 61 15.46 -26.67 -26.27
CA GLU A 61 15.96 -27.66 -25.29
C GLU A 61 17.49 -27.73 -25.26
N ASP A 62 18.15 -27.61 -26.41
CA ASP A 62 19.62 -27.60 -26.52
C ASP A 62 20.28 -26.34 -25.93
N LYS A 63 19.50 -25.29 -25.65
CA LYS A 63 19.95 -24.00 -25.14
C LYS A 63 19.45 -23.70 -23.73
N GLN A 64 18.56 -24.52 -23.17
CA GLN A 64 18.04 -24.34 -21.81
C GLN A 64 19.16 -24.25 -20.78
N LYS A 65 20.15 -25.17 -20.84
CA LYS A 65 21.32 -25.14 -19.93
C LYS A 65 22.12 -23.84 -19.99
N LYS A 66 22.25 -23.21 -21.17
CA LYS A 66 22.94 -21.91 -21.34
C LYS A 66 22.25 -20.83 -20.50
N TYR A 67 20.93 -20.70 -20.64
CA TYR A 67 20.16 -19.69 -19.92
C TYR A 67 19.95 -20.06 -18.45
N GLU A 68 19.86 -21.35 -18.12
CA GLU A 68 19.86 -21.83 -16.73
C GLU A 68 21.19 -21.54 -16.04
N GLU A 69 22.34 -21.68 -16.69
CA GLU A 69 23.65 -21.34 -16.12
C GLU A 69 23.87 -19.84 -16.01
N MET A 70 23.43 -19.06 -17.00
CA MET A 70 23.34 -17.60 -16.88
C MET A 70 22.40 -17.18 -15.74
N ALA A 71 21.37 -17.98 -15.46
CA ALA A 71 20.48 -17.82 -14.32
C ALA A 71 20.98 -18.52 -13.03
N LYS A 72 22.05 -19.34 -13.03
CA LYS A 72 22.56 -19.95 -11.78
C LYS A 72 23.27 -18.93 -10.89
N THR A 73 23.65 -17.77 -11.43
CA THR A 73 24.04 -16.60 -10.64
C THR A 73 22.84 -15.74 -10.21
N GLN A 74 21.63 -16.02 -10.70
CA GLN A 74 20.37 -15.31 -10.47
C GLN A 74 19.16 -16.25 -10.69
N VAL A 75 18.70 -16.96 -9.65
CA VAL A 75 17.77 -18.11 -9.60
C VAL A 75 16.41 -17.98 -10.37
N SER A 76 16.14 -16.92 -11.13
CA SER A 76 14.80 -16.35 -11.20
C SER A 76 14.17 -16.23 -12.61
N ALA A 77 14.81 -16.60 -13.73
CA ALA A 77 14.25 -16.30 -15.08
C ALA A 77 12.91 -16.98 -15.42
N PHE A 78 12.78 -18.30 -15.26
CA PHE A 78 11.54 -19.03 -15.62
C PHE A 78 10.37 -18.74 -14.66
N LYS A 79 10.69 -18.46 -13.38
CA LYS A 79 9.70 -18.16 -12.36
C LYS A 79 9.24 -16.69 -12.41
N GLN A 80 10.10 -15.76 -12.84
CA GLN A 80 9.75 -14.36 -13.09
C GLN A 80 8.71 -14.20 -14.19
N SER A 81 8.81 -14.95 -15.29
CA SER A 81 7.84 -14.89 -16.39
C SER A 81 6.42 -15.27 -15.95
N ALA A 82 6.28 -16.31 -15.12
CA ALA A 82 4.99 -16.72 -14.57
C ALA A 82 4.41 -15.66 -13.61
N ARG A 83 5.27 -15.04 -12.80
CA ARG A 83 4.90 -13.92 -11.92
C ARG A 83 4.37 -12.74 -12.71
N LEU A 84 5.06 -12.38 -13.79
CA LEU A 84 4.69 -11.27 -14.66
C LEU A 84 3.35 -11.50 -15.35
N ILE A 85 3.11 -12.71 -15.86
CA ILE A 85 1.81 -13.08 -16.45
C ILE A 85 0.69 -12.95 -15.42
N ALA A 86 0.90 -13.43 -14.18
CA ALA A 86 -0.10 -13.32 -13.13
C ALA A 86 -0.39 -11.85 -12.80
N MET A 87 0.64 -11.02 -12.63
CA MET A 87 0.54 -9.58 -12.40
C MET A 87 -0.26 -8.88 -13.51
N MET A 88 0.04 -9.16 -14.78
CA MET A 88 -0.67 -8.54 -15.90
C MET A 88 -2.15 -8.91 -15.94
N LYS A 89 -2.50 -10.16 -15.63
CA LYS A 89 -3.90 -10.59 -15.54
C LYS A 89 -4.65 -9.83 -14.44
N VAL A 90 -4.02 -9.65 -13.29
CA VAL A 90 -4.58 -8.88 -12.17
C VAL A 90 -4.82 -7.44 -12.56
N ASN A 91 -3.80 -6.82 -13.16
CA ASN A 91 -3.86 -5.43 -13.59
C ASN A 91 -4.98 -5.19 -14.60
N PHE A 92 -5.15 -6.09 -15.58
CA PHE A 92 -6.28 -6.02 -16.52
C PHE A 92 -7.63 -6.06 -15.80
N LEU A 93 -7.79 -6.90 -14.78
CA LEU A 93 -9.01 -6.97 -13.99
C LEU A 93 -9.25 -5.71 -13.16
N LYS A 94 -8.20 -5.18 -12.53
CA LYS A 94 -8.28 -3.94 -11.74
C LYS A 94 -8.62 -2.73 -12.60
N ARG A 95 -8.03 -2.62 -13.78
CA ARG A 95 -8.37 -1.55 -14.73
C ARG A 95 -9.81 -1.71 -15.24
N LEU A 96 -10.26 -2.94 -15.53
CA LEU A 96 -11.66 -3.18 -15.87
C LEU A 96 -12.61 -2.77 -14.74
N GLU A 97 -12.27 -3.07 -13.48
CA GLU A 97 -13.03 -2.60 -12.33
C GLU A 97 -13.08 -1.07 -12.24
N SER A 98 -11.95 -0.40 -12.51
CA SER A 98 -11.84 1.05 -12.48
C SER A 98 -12.63 1.74 -13.58
N SER A 99 -12.32 1.50 -14.84
CA SER A 99 -13.09 1.99 -15.98
C SER A 99 -12.83 1.17 -17.25
N ILE A 100 -13.83 1.10 -18.11
CA ILE A 100 -13.70 0.44 -19.43
C ILE A 100 -12.62 1.15 -20.27
N GLU A 101 -12.52 2.48 -20.16
CA GLU A 101 -11.48 3.26 -20.82
C GLU A 101 -10.08 2.80 -20.39
N SER A 102 -9.82 2.73 -19.07
CA SER A 102 -8.50 2.29 -18.57
C SER A 102 -8.18 0.85 -18.96
N PHE A 103 -9.19 -0.01 -19.07
CA PHE A 103 -9.06 -1.37 -19.59
C PHE A 103 -8.76 -1.39 -21.10
N GLU A 104 -9.47 -0.59 -21.89
CA GLU A 104 -9.25 -0.42 -23.32
C GLU A 104 -7.81 0.01 -23.60
N ILE A 105 -7.33 1.05 -22.90
CA ILE A 105 -5.98 1.57 -23.04
C ILE A 105 -4.95 0.47 -22.76
N SER A 106 -5.14 -0.34 -21.72
CA SER A 106 -4.23 -1.45 -21.42
C SER A 106 -4.25 -2.57 -22.46
N MET A 107 -5.42 -2.91 -23.00
CA MET A 107 -5.52 -3.87 -24.10
C MET A 107 -4.77 -3.35 -25.33
N ASP A 108 -4.99 -2.08 -25.70
CA ASP A 108 -4.36 -1.45 -26.87
C ASP A 108 -2.84 -1.34 -26.72
N ARG A 109 -2.33 -0.92 -25.55
CA ARG A 109 -0.89 -0.91 -25.23
C ARG A 109 -0.28 -2.32 -25.37
N THR A 110 -0.93 -3.34 -24.82
CA THR A 110 -0.45 -4.73 -24.89
C THR A 110 -0.43 -5.25 -26.33
N ILE A 111 -1.48 -4.98 -27.12
CA ILE A 111 -1.55 -5.36 -28.53
C ILE A 111 -0.41 -4.70 -29.32
N LYS A 112 -0.17 -3.40 -29.14
CA LYS A 112 0.94 -2.68 -29.79
C LYS A 112 2.30 -3.29 -29.43
N LYS A 113 2.50 -3.73 -28.18
CA LYS A 113 3.72 -4.44 -27.77
C LYS A 113 3.88 -5.78 -28.51
N ILE A 114 2.80 -6.54 -28.66
CA ILE A 114 2.80 -7.78 -29.44
C ILE A 114 3.12 -7.49 -30.91
N GLU A 115 2.48 -6.49 -31.53
CA GLU A 115 2.73 -6.13 -32.93
C GLU A 115 4.18 -5.69 -33.19
N ASN A 116 4.76 -4.90 -32.28
CA ASN A 116 6.16 -4.52 -32.34
C ASN A 116 7.09 -5.74 -32.26
N LEU A 117 6.77 -6.70 -31.39
CA LEU A 117 7.53 -7.94 -31.26
C LEU A 117 7.37 -8.85 -32.50
N GLU A 118 6.16 -8.98 -33.04
CA GLU A 118 5.88 -9.70 -34.28
C GLU A 118 6.68 -9.11 -35.45
N HIS A 119 6.79 -7.78 -35.52
CA HIS A 119 7.57 -7.10 -36.56
C HIS A 119 9.07 -7.43 -36.45
N LYS A 120 9.62 -7.39 -35.22
CA LYS A 120 11.03 -7.78 -34.96
C LYS A 120 11.29 -9.24 -35.33
N ILE A 121 10.43 -10.15 -34.88
CA ILE A 121 10.50 -11.58 -35.21
C ILE A 121 10.42 -11.81 -36.73
N SER A 122 9.51 -11.11 -37.41
CA SER A 122 9.34 -11.22 -38.87
C SER A 122 10.54 -10.66 -39.62
N GLY A 123 11.17 -9.60 -39.11
CA GLY A 123 12.42 -9.06 -39.62
C GLY A 123 13.55 -10.09 -39.53
N PHE A 124 13.74 -10.69 -38.35
CA PHE A 124 14.72 -11.75 -38.10
C PHE A 124 14.54 -12.97 -39.01
N LEU A 125 13.30 -13.41 -39.23
CA LEU A 125 13.00 -14.54 -40.13
C LEU A 125 13.30 -14.23 -41.61
N LYS A 126 13.25 -12.96 -42.02
CA LYS A 126 13.51 -12.55 -43.42
C LYS A 126 14.99 -12.33 -43.72
N SER A 127 15.80 -11.99 -42.72
CA SER A 127 17.20 -11.63 -42.91
C SER A 127 18.15 -12.83 -43.02
N ASP A 128 17.67 -14.08 -42.87
CA ASP A 128 18.45 -15.34 -42.92
C ASP A 128 19.77 -15.28 -42.09
N ALA A 129 19.80 -14.36 -41.13
CA ALA A 129 21.02 -13.85 -40.54
C ALA A 129 21.44 -14.75 -39.38
N LYS A 130 22.34 -15.68 -39.69
CA LYS A 130 23.26 -16.24 -38.71
C LYS A 130 23.96 -15.07 -38.00
N SER A 131 23.63 -14.89 -36.72
CA SER A 131 24.22 -13.91 -35.79
C SER A 131 24.08 -12.43 -36.18
N GLN A 132 22.93 -11.84 -35.87
CA GLN A 132 22.99 -10.58 -35.13
C GLN A 132 22.51 -10.91 -33.71
N GLU A 133 23.31 -10.53 -32.70
CA GLU A 133 22.86 -10.51 -31.30
C GLU A 133 21.75 -9.45 -31.16
N GLU A 134 20.59 -9.68 -31.76
CA GLU A 134 19.38 -8.93 -31.40
C GLU A 134 18.90 -9.50 -30.07
N SER A 135 19.49 -8.97 -28.99
CA SER A 135 19.04 -9.28 -27.65
C SER A 135 17.61 -8.76 -27.49
N LEU A 136 16.66 -9.66 -27.30
CA LEU A 136 15.35 -9.28 -26.81
C LEU A 136 15.48 -8.96 -25.33
N ASP A 137 15.31 -7.69 -24.99
CA ASP A 137 15.01 -7.31 -23.61
C ASP A 137 13.70 -8.01 -23.23
N SER A 138 13.66 -8.65 -22.06
CA SER A 138 12.40 -9.06 -21.43
C SER A 138 11.47 -7.84 -21.38
N LEU A 139 10.36 -7.89 -22.10
CA LEU A 139 9.36 -6.83 -22.13
C LEU A 139 8.72 -6.76 -20.74
N GLN A 140 9.10 -5.76 -19.96
CA GLN A 140 8.37 -5.43 -18.75
C GLN A 140 7.22 -4.47 -19.07
N PRO A 141 6.16 -4.49 -18.24
CA PRO A 141 5.14 -3.46 -18.26
C PRO A 141 5.83 -2.11 -18.03
N ASP A 142 5.34 -1.05 -18.69
CA ASP A 142 5.86 0.30 -18.42
C ASP A 142 5.36 0.78 -17.06
N ASP A 143 6.02 1.75 -16.43
CA ASP A 143 5.61 2.30 -15.13
C ASP A 143 4.14 2.81 -15.17
N GLU A 144 3.68 3.32 -16.33
CA GLU A 144 2.29 3.73 -16.58
C GLU A 144 1.27 2.56 -16.59
N GLU A 145 1.73 1.35 -16.95
CA GLU A 145 0.89 0.15 -16.89
C GLU A 145 0.76 -0.34 -15.45
N LEU A 146 1.78 -0.13 -14.61
CA LEU A 146 1.84 -0.59 -13.21
C LEU A 146 1.34 0.45 -12.21
N GLU A 147 0.58 1.46 -12.66
CA GLU A 147 0.04 2.56 -11.84
C GLU A 147 -1.00 2.12 -10.80
N GLU A 148 -0.61 1.28 -9.86
CA GLU A 148 -1.30 1.11 -8.60
C GLU A 148 -0.34 1.50 -7.47
N ASN A 149 0.02 2.78 -7.41
CA ASN A 149 0.75 3.45 -6.31
C ASN A 149 2.14 2.88 -5.93
N GLY A 150 2.98 3.73 -5.33
CA GLY A 150 4.37 3.41 -4.98
C GLY A 150 4.56 2.23 -4.00
N GLU A 151 3.57 1.88 -3.18
CA GLU A 151 3.67 0.76 -2.22
C GLU A 151 3.48 -0.61 -2.87
N ASP A 152 2.56 -0.74 -3.83
CA ASP A 152 2.47 -1.97 -4.62
C ASP A 152 3.50 -1.92 -5.75
N SER A 153 3.84 -0.77 -6.34
CA SER A 153 4.87 -0.64 -7.40
C SER A 153 6.23 -1.24 -7.02
N GLU A 154 6.67 -1.15 -5.74
CA GLU A 154 7.89 -1.81 -5.26
C GLU A 154 7.81 -3.35 -5.29
N GLN A 155 6.63 -3.95 -5.10
CA GLN A 155 6.45 -5.39 -5.32
C GLN A 155 6.58 -5.75 -6.81
N TRP A 156 6.36 -4.80 -7.73
CA TRP A 156 6.25 -5.05 -9.17
C TRP A 156 7.56 -4.71 -9.92
N GLN A 157 8.54 -4.07 -9.26
CA GLN A 157 9.89 -3.84 -9.80
C GLN A 157 10.74 -5.12 -9.70
N VAL A 158 10.73 -5.93 -10.75
CA VAL A 158 11.47 -7.20 -10.81
C VAL A 158 12.77 -7.01 -11.61
N GLY A 159 13.93 -7.23 -10.98
CA GLY A 159 15.16 -7.83 -11.56
C GLY A 159 15.78 -7.27 -12.86
N LYS A 160 17.12 -7.32 -12.96
CA LYS A 160 17.84 -6.96 -14.21
C LYS A 160 17.38 -7.83 -15.40
N LYS A 161 17.23 -7.17 -16.56
CA LYS A 161 16.79 -7.73 -17.85
C LYS A 161 17.57 -9.00 -18.24
N LEU A 162 16.89 -10.14 -18.31
CA LEU A 162 17.46 -11.32 -18.97
C LEU A 162 17.29 -11.15 -20.48
N LYS A 163 18.40 -11.18 -21.20
CA LYS A 163 18.45 -11.02 -22.65
C LYS A 163 18.41 -12.39 -23.31
N PHE A 164 17.42 -12.62 -24.16
CA PHE A 164 17.34 -13.84 -24.96
C PHE A 164 17.81 -13.56 -26.39
N ASP A 165 18.63 -14.47 -26.92
CA ASP A 165 18.98 -14.49 -28.34
C ASP A 165 17.82 -15.12 -29.12
N MET A 166 17.32 -14.43 -30.14
CA MET A 166 16.25 -14.94 -31.00
C MET A 166 16.59 -16.29 -31.65
N ALA A 167 17.87 -16.56 -31.95
CA ALA A 167 18.30 -17.82 -32.53
C ALA A 167 18.16 -19.03 -31.59
N ASP A 168 18.14 -18.78 -30.27
CA ASP A 168 17.99 -19.80 -29.25
C ASP A 168 16.52 -20.11 -28.92
N LEU A 169 15.57 -19.39 -29.51
CA LEU A 169 14.13 -19.53 -29.26
C LEU A 169 13.42 -20.34 -30.36
N LYS A 170 12.32 -20.99 -30.00
CA LYS A 170 11.34 -21.62 -30.89
C LYS A 170 10.46 -20.54 -31.52
N ILE A 171 11.07 -19.68 -32.34
CA ILE A 171 10.45 -18.45 -32.89
C ILE A 171 9.12 -18.71 -33.62
N LYS A 172 9.00 -19.82 -34.37
CA LYS A 172 7.75 -20.13 -35.09
C LYS A 172 6.60 -20.48 -34.15
N GLU A 173 6.86 -21.23 -33.09
CA GLU A 173 5.87 -21.57 -32.06
C GLU A 173 5.49 -20.33 -31.26
N TRP A 174 6.48 -19.51 -30.88
CA TRP A 174 6.23 -18.26 -30.16
C TRP A 174 5.39 -17.29 -30.97
N LEU A 175 5.70 -17.11 -32.25
CA LEU A 175 4.93 -16.25 -33.15
C LEU A 175 3.48 -16.72 -33.31
N ALA A 176 3.24 -18.03 -33.33
CA ALA A 176 1.88 -18.58 -33.39
C ALA A 176 1.09 -18.27 -32.11
N ASP A 177 1.71 -18.48 -30.94
CA ASP A 177 1.08 -18.15 -29.65
C ASP A 177 0.86 -16.64 -29.46
N LEU A 178 1.81 -15.78 -29.89
CA LEU A 178 1.65 -14.32 -29.88
C LEU A 178 0.46 -13.86 -30.73
N LYS A 179 0.26 -14.46 -31.90
CA LYS A 179 -0.90 -14.17 -32.76
C LYS A 179 -2.22 -14.57 -32.10
N ASN A 180 -2.26 -15.74 -31.47
CA ASN A 180 -3.44 -16.22 -30.75
C ASN A 180 -3.79 -15.28 -29.57
N ASP A 181 -2.79 -14.89 -28.78
CA ASP A 181 -2.98 -13.93 -27.69
C ASP A 181 -3.46 -12.57 -28.22
N LYS A 182 -2.88 -12.08 -29.32
CA LYS A 182 -3.31 -10.83 -29.96
C LYS A 182 -4.75 -10.87 -30.43
N GLU A 183 -5.17 -11.94 -31.11
CA GLU A 183 -6.57 -12.10 -31.54
C GLU A 183 -7.54 -12.11 -30.36
N ALA A 184 -7.17 -12.78 -29.27
CA ALA A 184 -7.98 -12.80 -28.05
C ALA A 184 -8.11 -11.39 -27.42
N LEU A 185 -6.99 -10.65 -27.31
CA LEU A 185 -6.97 -9.28 -26.80
C LEU A 185 -7.74 -8.31 -27.71
N ILE A 186 -7.65 -8.46 -29.03
CA ILE A 186 -8.45 -7.67 -29.99
C ILE A 186 -9.94 -7.91 -29.78
N GLY A 187 -10.35 -9.17 -29.50
CA GLY A 187 -11.73 -9.49 -29.15
C GLY A 187 -12.22 -8.72 -27.93
N LEU A 188 -11.39 -8.61 -26.89
CA LEU A 188 -11.69 -7.81 -25.69
C LEU A 188 -11.70 -6.31 -25.96
N LEU A 189 -10.70 -5.81 -26.69
CA LEU A 189 -10.59 -4.40 -27.06
C LEU A 189 -11.83 -3.94 -27.86
N ASN A 190 -12.29 -4.74 -28.81
CA ASN A 190 -13.48 -4.43 -29.60
C ASN A 190 -14.75 -4.39 -28.73
N ASN A 191 -14.85 -5.26 -27.72
CA ASN A 191 -15.96 -5.19 -26.78
C ASN A 191 -15.90 -3.92 -25.92
N ALA A 192 -14.71 -3.51 -25.49
CA ALA A 192 -14.50 -2.29 -24.69
C ALA A 192 -14.85 -1.03 -25.48
N LYS A 193 -14.33 -0.89 -26.72
CA LYS A 193 -14.57 0.23 -27.63
C LYS A 193 -16.03 0.52 -27.95
N VAL A 194 -16.89 -0.50 -27.84
CA VAL A 194 -18.32 -0.36 -28.08
C VAL A 194 -19.01 0.44 -26.97
N VAL A 195 -18.40 0.54 -25.79
CA VAL A 195 -18.96 1.26 -24.65
C VAL A 195 -18.44 2.69 -24.65
N THR A 196 -19.21 3.59 -25.27
CA THR A 196 -18.92 5.03 -25.27
C THR A 196 -19.34 5.68 -23.95
N PRO A 197 -18.89 6.92 -23.66
CA PRO A 197 -19.26 7.63 -22.44
C PRO A 197 -20.78 7.77 -22.22
N GLU A 198 -21.58 7.81 -23.30
CA GLU A 198 -23.04 7.88 -23.22
C GLU A 198 -23.66 6.55 -22.73
N ARG A 199 -22.96 5.44 -22.94
CA ARG A 199 -23.37 4.09 -22.54
C ARG A 199 -22.74 3.65 -21.21
N ASP A 200 -21.75 4.37 -20.71
CA ASP A 200 -21.11 4.10 -19.42
C ASP A 200 -22.08 4.38 -18.27
N ALA A 201 -22.57 3.31 -17.64
CA ALA A 201 -23.51 3.45 -16.52
C ALA A 201 -22.82 3.95 -15.24
N LYS A 202 -21.51 3.72 -15.08
CA LYS A 202 -20.67 4.15 -13.96
C LYS A 202 -20.47 5.66 -13.97
N LEU A 203 -20.11 6.19 -15.13
CA LEU A 203 -20.05 7.63 -15.36
C LEU A 203 -21.42 8.29 -15.17
N LYS A 204 -22.49 7.68 -15.69
CA LYS A 204 -23.85 8.21 -15.56
C LYS A 204 -24.32 8.28 -14.10
N GLU A 205 -24.03 7.25 -13.31
CA GLU A 205 -24.36 7.28 -11.88
C GLU A 205 -23.54 8.32 -11.13
N LEU A 206 -22.24 8.46 -11.43
CA LEU A 206 -21.41 9.50 -10.84
C LEU A 206 -21.98 10.89 -11.13
N LYS A 207 -22.35 11.18 -12.38
CA LYS A 207 -23.04 12.42 -12.77
C LYS A 207 -24.36 12.61 -12.00
N ARG A 208 -25.13 11.54 -11.80
CA ARG A 208 -26.37 11.57 -11.02
C ARG A 208 -26.11 11.95 -9.55
N LEU A 209 -25.10 11.34 -8.92
CA LEU A 209 -24.70 11.63 -7.53
C LEU A 209 -24.21 13.07 -7.36
N ILE A 210 -23.36 13.55 -8.26
CA ILE A 210 -22.89 14.94 -8.27
C ILE A 210 -24.07 15.90 -8.44
N SER A 211 -24.98 15.63 -9.39
CA SER A 211 -26.16 16.47 -9.62
C SER A 211 -27.07 16.53 -8.38
N GLU A 212 -27.30 15.39 -7.72
CA GLU A 212 -28.07 15.33 -6.48
C GLU A 212 -27.42 16.13 -5.36
N LYS A 213 -26.10 15.98 -5.16
CA LYS A 213 -25.34 16.73 -4.16
C LYS A 213 -25.42 18.24 -4.41
N VAL A 214 -25.25 18.68 -5.65
CA VAL A 214 -25.26 20.10 -6.01
C VAL A 214 -26.65 20.73 -5.84
N LYS A 215 -27.71 19.98 -6.17
CA LYS A 215 -29.11 20.42 -6.01
C LYS A 215 -29.59 20.36 -4.55
N LYS A 216 -29.16 19.35 -3.80
CA LYS A 216 -29.51 19.13 -2.40
C LYS A 216 -28.25 18.85 -1.56
N PRO A 217 -27.51 19.91 -1.19
CA PRO A 217 -26.35 19.79 -0.32
C PRO A 217 -26.66 19.12 1.04
N PHE A 218 -25.76 18.24 1.50
CA PHE A 218 -25.81 17.68 2.85
C PHE A 218 -25.60 18.74 3.92
N ASN A 219 -24.60 19.60 3.71
CA ASN A 219 -24.33 20.79 4.53
C ASN A 219 -24.67 22.05 3.73
N ASP A 220 -25.18 23.08 4.41
CA ASP A 220 -25.64 24.31 3.76
C ASP A 220 -24.54 24.91 2.87
N LYS A 221 -24.89 25.19 1.60
CA LYS A 221 -24.01 25.72 0.55
C LYS A 221 -22.78 24.87 0.19
N ASN A 222 -22.57 23.69 0.77
CA ASN A 222 -21.43 22.83 0.44
C ASN A 222 -21.73 21.93 -0.76
N LYS A 223 -21.07 22.20 -1.90
CA LYS A 223 -21.20 21.43 -3.14
C LYS A 223 -19.98 20.54 -3.42
N LYS A 224 -19.02 20.50 -2.50
CA LYS A 224 -17.72 19.86 -2.74
C LYS A 224 -17.85 18.35 -2.83
N VAL A 225 -17.20 17.76 -3.83
CA VAL A 225 -17.14 16.31 -4.05
C VAL A 225 -15.70 15.91 -4.34
N LEU A 226 -15.23 14.89 -3.62
CA LEU A 226 -13.94 14.27 -3.83
C LEU A 226 -14.14 12.88 -4.43
N VAL A 227 -13.60 12.64 -5.62
CA VAL A 227 -13.67 11.35 -6.32
C VAL A 227 -12.28 10.73 -6.35
N PHE A 228 -12.14 9.55 -5.77
CA PHE A 228 -10.91 8.76 -5.81
C PHE A 228 -11.01 7.61 -6.82
N THR A 229 -9.91 7.37 -7.52
CA THR A 229 -9.71 6.22 -8.40
C THR A 229 -8.26 5.75 -8.31
N ALA A 230 -8.00 4.47 -8.50
CA ALA A 230 -6.65 3.91 -8.47
C ALA A 230 -5.79 4.40 -9.65
N PHE A 231 -6.37 4.52 -10.85
CA PHE A 231 -5.62 4.72 -12.10
C PHE A 231 -5.75 6.15 -12.65
N ALA A 232 -4.64 6.71 -13.13
CA ALA A 232 -4.65 8.05 -13.73
C ALA A 232 -5.48 8.11 -15.02
N ASP A 233 -5.44 7.06 -15.85
CA ASP A 233 -6.26 6.95 -17.07
C ASP A 233 -7.77 7.09 -16.76
N THR A 234 -8.24 6.43 -15.70
CA THR A 234 -9.64 6.57 -15.25
C THR A 234 -9.92 7.99 -14.76
N ALA A 235 -9.00 8.58 -14.00
CA ALA A 235 -9.16 9.92 -13.47
C ALA A 235 -9.27 10.97 -14.59
N GLU A 236 -8.42 10.84 -15.62
CA GLU A 236 -8.43 11.67 -16.81
C GLU A 236 -9.72 11.49 -17.61
N TYR A 237 -10.12 10.24 -17.88
CA TYR A 237 -11.39 9.92 -18.53
C TYR A 237 -12.58 10.57 -17.84
N LEU A 238 -12.65 10.47 -16.50
CA LEU A 238 -13.71 11.09 -15.73
C LEU A 238 -13.69 12.61 -15.88
N PHE A 239 -12.53 13.24 -15.75
CA PHE A 239 -12.39 14.69 -15.82
C PHE A 239 -12.85 15.23 -17.17
N GLU A 240 -12.37 14.66 -18.28
CA GLU A 240 -12.74 15.09 -19.64
C GLU A 240 -14.26 14.95 -19.88
N ASN A 241 -14.88 13.90 -19.33
CA ASN A 241 -16.31 13.65 -19.52
C ASN A 241 -17.25 14.43 -18.59
N ILE A 242 -16.75 15.02 -17.50
CA ILE A 242 -17.59 15.82 -16.58
C ILE A 242 -17.35 17.31 -16.66
N ARG A 243 -16.17 17.76 -17.11
CA ARG A 243 -15.77 19.18 -17.05
C ARG A 243 -16.79 20.11 -17.72
N ASP A 244 -17.09 19.87 -18.99
CA ASP A 244 -18.00 20.74 -19.76
C ASP A 244 -19.43 20.69 -19.20
N TRP A 245 -19.86 19.52 -18.75
CA TRP A 245 -21.16 19.31 -18.12
C TRP A 245 -21.28 20.08 -16.79
N CYS A 246 -20.24 20.04 -15.95
CA CYS A 246 -20.16 20.77 -14.68
C CYS A 246 -20.28 22.29 -14.90
N GLU A 247 -19.60 22.85 -15.89
CA GLU A 247 -19.62 24.29 -16.16
C GLU A 247 -20.90 24.76 -16.87
N SER A 248 -21.39 23.96 -17.83
CA SER A 248 -22.57 24.32 -18.63
C SER A 248 -23.87 24.14 -17.86
N GLU A 249 -24.08 23.00 -17.19
CA GLU A 249 -25.34 22.65 -16.54
C GLU A 249 -25.37 23.00 -15.05
N LEU A 250 -24.28 22.74 -14.32
CA LEU A 250 -24.24 22.88 -12.86
C LEU A 250 -23.62 24.19 -12.37
N LYS A 251 -22.92 24.92 -13.25
CA LYS A 251 -22.21 26.18 -12.96
C LYS A 251 -21.19 26.02 -11.81
N ILE A 252 -20.43 24.93 -11.85
CA ILE A 252 -19.38 24.58 -10.89
C ILE A 252 -18.08 24.23 -11.62
N HIS A 253 -16.95 24.28 -10.91
CA HIS A 253 -15.64 23.98 -11.49
C HIS A 253 -15.11 22.62 -11.01
N SER A 254 -14.32 21.97 -11.88
CA SER A 254 -13.70 20.68 -11.61
C SER A 254 -12.19 20.72 -11.80
N ALA A 255 -11.48 19.82 -11.11
CA ALA A 255 -10.05 19.60 -11.29
C ALA A 255 -9.66 18.12 -11.15
N LEU A 256 -8.48 17.82 -11.67
CA LEU A 256 -7.84 16.53 -11.72
C LEU A 256 -6.45 16.62 -11.08
N VAL A 257 -6.15 15.72 -10.15
CA VAL A 257 -4.82 15.57 -9.55
C VAL A 257 -4.38 14.12 -9.61
N CYS A 258 -3.40 13.84 -10.45
CA CYS A 258 -2.73 12.55 -10.57
C CYS A 258 -1.27 12.68 -10.16
N GLY A 259 -0.59 11.55 -9.90
CA GLY A 259 0.84 11.56 -9.61
C GLY A 259 1.70 12.10 -10.76
N SER A 260 1.27 11.88 -12.01
CA SER A 260 2.00 12.28 -13.22
C SER A 260 1.61 13.66 -13.75
N HIS A 261 0.37 14.11 -13.57
CA HIS A 261 -0.12 15.37 -14.15
C HIS A 261 -1.33 15.95 -13.40
N THR A 262 -1.65 17.21 -13.69
CA THR A 262 -2.81 17.92 -13.14
C THR A 262 -3.58 18.65 -14.23
N LYS A 263 -4.90 18.78 -14.07
CA LYS A 263 -5.77 19.61 -14.93
C LYS A 263 -6.78 20.36 -14.07
N THR A 264 -7.22 21.53 -14.52
CA THR A 264 -8.27 22.29 -13.82
C THR A 264 -9.11 23.09 -14.79
N SER A 265 -10.37 23.28 -14.46
CA SER A 265 -11.29 24.16 -15.17
C SER A 265 -11.26 25.60 -14.62
N TYR A 266 -10.61 25.82 -13.46
CA TYR A 266 -10.48 27.13 -12.83
C TYR A 266 -9.11 27.33 -12.15
N GLY A 267 -8.57 28.54 -12.29
CA GLY A 267 -7.32 28.94 -11.66
C GLY A 267 -6.07 28.40 -12.36
N LYS A 268 -4.92 28.46 -11.66
CA LYS A 268 -3.64 27.98 -12.18
C LYS A 268 -3.59 26.45 -12.11
N ASN A 269 -3.12 25.84 -13.20
CA ASN A 269 -2.98 24.39 -13.30
C ASN A 269 -1.68 23.91 -12.63
N ASP A 270 -1.68 23.88 -11.29
CA ASP A 270 -0.66 23.24 -10.49
C ASP A 270 -1.27 22.63 -9.22
N TYR A 271 -0.56 21.65 -8.67
CA TYR A 271 -0.99 20.85 -7.52
C TYR A 271 -1.46 21.72 -6.35
N ASP A 272 -0.63 22.65 -5.90
CA ASP A 272 -0.94 23.48 -4.73
C ASP A 272 -2.12 24.41 -4.98
N SER A 273 -2.18 25.04 -6.15
CA SER A 273 -3.27 25.94 -6.54
C SER A 273 -4.61 25.21 -6.62
N ILE A 274 -4.64 23.98 -7.14
CA ILE A 274 -5.85 23.17 -7.22
C ILE A 274 -6.35 22.84 -5.81
N LEU A 275 -5.48 22.37 -4.92
CA LEU A 275 -5.88 22.02 -3.55
C LEU A 275 -6.34 23.24 -2.75
N VAL A 276 -5.70 24.40 -2.94
CA VAL A 276 -6.12 25.67 -2.32
C VAL A 276 -7.49 26.12 -2.82
N ASN A 277 -7.75 25.99 -4.13
CA ASN A 277 -9.04 26.35 -4.71
C ASN A 277 -10.15 25.34 -4.37
N PHE A 278 -9.81 24.07 -4.10
CA PHE A 278 -10.76 23.04 -3.68
C PHE A 278 -11.09 23.12 -2.18
N SER A 279 -10.11 23.35 -1.30
CA SER A 279 -10.32 23.40 0.16
C SER A 279 -9.88 24.74 0.77
N PRO A 280 -10.54 25.86 0.42
CA PRO A 280 -10.11 27.21 0.77
C PRO A 280 -10.04 27.49 2.27
N ILE A 281 -10.91 26.91 3.09
CA ILE A 281 -10.98 27.14 4.54
C ILE A 281 -9.82 26.41 5.20
N SER A 282 -9.69 25.10 4.98
CA SER A 282 -8.61 24.29 5.58
C SER A 282 -7.21 24.73 5.13
N LYS A 283 -7.10 25.28 3.91
CA LYS A 283 -5.85 25.79 3.34
C LYS A 283 -5.65 27.31 3.55
N ASN A 284 -6.52 27.99 4.30
CA ASN A 284 -6.42 29.42 4.61
C ASN A 284 -6.31 30.34 3.36
N ARG A 285 -7.00 30.01 2.28
CA ARG A 285 -6.98 30.75 1.00
C ARG A 285 -7.30 32.24 1.15
N ALA A 286 -8.15 32.59 2.12
CA ALA A 286 -8.51 33.98 2.40
C ALA A 286 -7.31 34.88 2.78
N ARG A 287 -6.18 34.30 3.20
CA ARG A 287 -4.94 35.03 3.51
C ARG A 287 -4.00 35.18 2.31
N MET A 288 -4.33 34.57 1.17
CA MET A 288 -3.48 34.56 -0.02
C MET A 288 -3.95 35.63 -1.01
N THR A 289 -3.20 36.73 -1.11
CA THR A 289 -3.50 37.84 -2.03
C THR A 289 -3.20 37.53 -3.49
N SER A 290 -2.37 36.52 -3.77
CA SER A 290 -1.99 36.07 -5.10
C SER A 290 -3.00 35.13 -5.77
N VAL A 291 -4.01 34.65 -5.04
CA VAL A 291 -5.01 33.70 -5.53
C VAL A 291 -6.35 34.41 -5.73
N SER A 292 -6.95 34.26 -6.91
CA SER A 292 -8.29 34.83 -7.19
C SER A 292 -9.33 34.28 -6.22
N GLN A 293 -10.15 35.14 -5.62
CA GLN A 293 -11.20 34.74 -4.67
C GLN A 293 -12.59 34.63 -5.32
N THR A 294 -12.68 34.72 -6.65
CA THR A 294 -13.95 34.88 -7.37
C THR A 294 -14.76 33.59 -7.49
N ALA A 295 -14.09 32.44 -7.55
CA ALA A 295 -14.71 31.12 -7.60
C ALA A 295 -13.83 30.08 -6.88
N GLU A 296 -14.34 28.86 -6.74
CA GLU A 296 -13.67 27.73 -6.10
C GLU A 296 -13.77 26.50 -7.00
N ILE A 297 -13.01 25.46 -6.69
CA ILE A 297 -13.18 24.14 -7.30
C ILE A 297 -14.15 23.36 -6.39
N ASP A 298 -15.19 22.79 -7.01
CA ASP A 298 -16.22 22.02 -6.33
C ASP A 298 -15.99 20.51 -6.50
N ILE A 299 -15.48 20.07 -7.65
CA ILE A 299 -15.25 18.65 -7.91
C ILE A 299 -13.75 18.41 -8.05
N LEU A 300 -13.18 17.56 -7.18
CA LEU A 300 -11.81 17.10 -7.30
C LEU A 300 -11.81 15.61 -7.62
N ILE A 301 -11.28 15.26 -8.78
CA ILE A 301 -10.95 13.87 -9.13
C ILE A 301 -9.48 13.68 -8.85
N ALA A 302 -9.12 12.61 -8.15
CA ALA A 302 -7.73 12.33 -7.86
C ALA A 302 -7.42 10.84 -7.76
N THR A 303 -6.14 10.53 -7.96
CA THR A 303 -5.59 9.25 -7.56
C THR A 303 -5.13 9.29 -6.09
N ASP A 304 -4.60 8.18 -5.59
CA ASP A 304 -4.11 8.09 -4.20
C ASP A 304 -2.91 8.99 -3.90
N CYS A 305 -2.37 9.73 -4.87
CA CYS A 305 -1.35 10.76 -4.62
C CYS A 305 -1.79 11.85 -3.62
N ILE A 306 -3.09 12.01 -3.36
CA ILE A 306 -3.62 12.91 -2.32
C ILE A 306 -4.31 12.17 -1.15
N SER A 307 -4.18 10.84 -1.10
CA SER A 307 -4.76 10.00 -0.04
C SER A 307 -4.01 10.15 1.30
N GLU A 308 -2.78 10.68 1.28
CA GLU A 308 -1.95 10.94 2.45
C GLU A 308 -1.53 12.42 2.57
N GLY A 309 -1.14 12.86 3.77
CA GLY A 309 -0.63 14.21 4.04
C GLY A 309 -1.55 15.44 3.83
N GLN A 310 -2.68 15.34 3.11
CA GLN A 310 -3.50 16.50 2.76
C GLN A 310 -4.67 16.76 3.71
N ASN A 311 -4.99 18.05 3.92
CA ASN A 311 -6.19 18.52 4.63
C ASN A 311 -7.23 18.95 3.58
N LEU A 312 -8.33 18.22 3.47
CA LEU A 312 -9.42 18.48 2.50
C LEU A 312 -10.79 18.57 3.18
N GLN A 313 -10.79 19.01 4.45
CA GLN A 313 -11.94 18.98 5.36
C GLN A 313 -13.12 19.87 4.94
N ASP A 314 -12.91 20.76 3.97
CA ASP A 314 -14.00 21.54 3.37
C ASP A 314 -14.98 20.62 2.61
N CYS A 315 -14.49 19.47 2.11
CA CYS A 315 -15.31 18.48 1.41
C CYS A 315 -16.13 17.64 2.40
N ASP A 316 -17.37 17.32 2.03
CA ASP A 316 -18.29 16.50 2.82
C ASP A 316 -18.84 15.29 2.05
N PHE A 317 -18.40 15.07 0.81
CA PHE A 317 -18.83 13.95 -0.01
C PHE A 317 -17.64 13.29 -0.72
N LEU A 318 -17.32 12.06 -0.31
CA LEU A 318 -16.28 11.24 -0.93
C LEU A 318 -16.91 10.10 -1.73
N VAL A 319 -16.43 9.92 -2.95
CA VAL A 319 -16.78 8.81 -3.84
C VAL A 319 -15.52 8.01 -4.15
N ASN A 320 -15.46 6.75 -3.73
CA ASN A 320 -14.50 5.80 -4.26
C ASN A 320 -15.08 5.23 -5.55
N TYR A 321 -14.55 5.68 -6.69
CA TYR A 321 -14.98 5.21 -8.00
C TYR A 321 -14.55 3.76 -8.24
N ASP A 322 -13.45 3.33 -7.65
CA ASP A 322 -13.04 1.94 -7.53
C ASP A 322 -12.55 1.64 -6.11
N ILE A 323 -12.67 0.37 -5.72
CA ILE A 323 -12.37 -0.08 -4.37
C ILE A 323 -10.95 -0.62 -4.33
N HIS A 324 -10.11 0.03 -3.53
CA HIS A 324 -8.77 -0.47 -3.30
C HIS A 324 -8.85 -1.80 -2.56
N TRP A 325 -8.04 -2.75 -3.00
CA TRP A 325 -7.94 -4.08 -2.37
C TRP A 325 -7.42 -4.06 -0.93
N ASN A 326 -6.81 -2.96 -0.50
CA ASN A 326 -6.34 -2.73 0.86
C ASN A 326 -7.34 -1.81 1.59
N PRO A 327 -8.09 -2.32 2.58
CA PRO A 327 -9.09 -1.51 3.31
C PRO A 327 -8.48 -0.31 4.05
N VAL A 328 -7.19 -0.37 4.44
CA VAL A 328 -6.47 0.75 5.08
C VAL A 328 -6.51 1.98 4.17
N ARG A 329 -6.36 1.79 2.85
CA ARG A 329 -6.35 2.89 1.87
C ARG A 329 -7.68 3.61 1.81
N ILE A 330 -8.79 2.86 1.87
CA ILE A 330 -10.14 3.43 1.85
C ILE A 330 -10.36 4.30 3.11
N ILE A 331 -9.87 3.83 4.26
CA ILE A 331 -9.97 4.56 5.53
C ILE A 331 -9.06 5.81 5.52
N GLN A 332 -7.84 5.71 4.96
CA GLN A 332 -6.95 6.85 4.79
C GLN A 332 -7.55 7.94 3.87
N ARG A 333 -8.19 7.53 2.76
CA ARG A 333 -8.95 8.43 1.86
C ARG A 333 -10.08 9.13 2.62
N PHE A 334 -10.86 8.39 3.40
CA PHE A 334 -11.94 8.95 4.22
C PHE A 334 -11.43 9.93 5.28
N GLY A 335 -10.34 9.57 5.95
CA GLY A 335 -9.64 10.42 6.92
C GLY A 335 -9.01 11.68 6.32
N ARG A 336 -9.13 11.97 5.01
CA ARG A 336 -8.78 13.29 4.42
C ARG A 336 -9.84 14.35 4.71
N ILE A 337 -11.10 13.93 4.81
CA ILE A 337 -12.26 14.79 4.98
C ILE A 337 -12.87 14.65 6.39
N ASP A 338 -12.79 13.46 6.99
CA ASP A 338 -13.21 13.22 8.36
C ASP A 338 -12.04 13.42 9.33
N ARG A 339 -11.94 14.63 9.90
CA ARG A 339 -10.91 15.04 10.85
C ARG A 339 -11.47 16.01 11.89
N LEU A 340 -10.80 16.07 13.03
CA LEU A 340 -11.00 17.12 14.03
C LEU A 340 -10.79 18.50 13.37
N GLY A 341 -11.82 19.35 13.41
CA GLY A 341 -11.84 20.66 12.75
C GLY A 341 -12.72 20.74 11.50
N SER A 342 -13.30 19.62 11.04
CA SER A 342 -14.28 19.65 9.95
C SER A 342 -15.47 20.53 10.31
N ILE A 343 -15.87 21.40 9.37
CA ILE A 343 -17.04 22.29 9.52
C ILE A 343 -18.37 21.58 9.21
N ASN A 344 -18.28 20.36 8.70
CA ASN A 344 -19.40 19.60 8.16
C ASN A 344 -20.12 18.82 9.26
N LYS A 345 -21.44 18.92 9.31
CA LYS A 345 -22.31 18.18 10.24
C LYS A 345 -22.60 16.75 9.76
N THR A 346 -22.53 16.54 8.46
CA THR A 346 -22.80 15.25 7.81
C THR A 346 -21.72 15.02 6.77
N ILE A 347 -21.10 13.85 6.79
CA ILE A 347 -20.14 13.44 5.77
C ILE A 347 -20.69 12.19 5.10
N GLN A 348 -20.70 12.19 3.77
CA GLN A 348 -21.18 11.08 2.95
C GLN A 348 -19.99 10.35 2.31
N LEU A 349 -19.99 9.02 2.44
CA LEU A 349 -19.10 8.13 1.69
C LEU A 349 -19.93 7.29 0.72
N VAL A 350 -19.45 7.11 -0.51
CA VAL A 350 -20.01 6.20 -1.51
C VAL A 350 -18.90 5.36 -2.13
N ASN A 351 -19.14 4.06 -2.21
CA ASN A 351 -18.22 3.04 -2.71
C ASN A 351 -18.83 2.37 -3.94
N PHE A 352 -18.13 2.41 -5.08
CA PHE A 352 -18.57 1.76 -6.31
C PHE A 352 -18.02 0.33 -6.37
N TRP A 353 -18.89 -0.65 -6.13
CA TRP A 353 -18.51 -2.07 -6.17
C TRP A 353 -18.64 -2.65 -7.59
N PRO A 354 -17.70 -3.52 -8.02
CA PRO A 354 -17.68 -4.08 -9.38
C PRO A 354 -18.84 -5.05 -9.65
N THR A 355 -19.32 -5.76 -8.62
CA THR A 355 -20.42 -6.73 -8.73
C THR A 355 -21.34 -6.65 -7.50
N LYS A 356 -22.58 -7.15 -7.66
CA LYS A 356 -23.48 -7.37 -6.51
C LYS A 356 -23.03 -8.52 -5.63
N ASP A 357 -22.41 -9.52 -6.23
CA ASP A 357 -21.94 -10.70 -5.51
C ASP A 357 -20.53 -10.43 -5.00
N LEU A 358 -20.47 -9.64 -3.92
CA LEU A 358 -19.23 -9.27 -3.28
C LEU A 358 -18.45 -10.52 -2.83
N ASP A 359 -19.15 -11.58 -2.43
CA ASP A 359 -18.53 -12.85 -2.04
C ASP A 359 -17.81 -13.50 -3.22
N ASN A 360 -18.43 -13.57 -4.40
CA ASN A 360 -17.77 -14.09 -5.59
C ASN A 360 -16.58 -13.23 -6.03
N TYR A 361 -16.70 -11.91 -5.95
CA TYR A 361 -15.58 -11.02 -6.27
C TYR A 361 -14.42 -11.17 -5.30
N ILE A 362 -14.71 -11.25 -4.00
CA ILE A 362 -13.72 -11.50 -2.97
C ILE A 362 -13.06 -12.86 -3.17
N ASN A 363 -13.83 -13.93 -3.37
CA ASN A 363 -13.28 -15.27 -3.61
C ASN A 363 -12.42 -15.32 -4.89
N LEU A 364 -12.81 -14.57 -5.92
CA LEU A 364 -12.02 -14.46 -7.14
C LEU A 364 -10.70 -13.72 -6.87
N LYS A 365 -10.75 -12.59 -6.17
CA LYS A 365 -9.58 -11.83 -5.74
C LYS A 365 -8.63 -12.70 -4.92
N GLU A 366 -9.14 -13.40 -3.91
CA GLU A 366 -8.34 -14.31 -3.07
C GLU A 366 -7.62 -15.37 -3.91
N ARG A 367 -8.31 -16.00 -4.88
CA ARG A 367 -7.68 -17.00 -5.76
C ARG A 367 -6.56 -16.42 -6.60
N VAL A 368 -6.74 -15.18 -7.06
CA VAL A 368 -5.76 -14.50 -7.90
C VAL A 368 -4.55 -14.03 -7.08
N GLU A 369 -4.77 -13.38 -5.93
CA GLU A 369 -3.71 -12.94 -5.01
C GLU A 369 -2.95 -14.13 -4.41
N ALA A 370 -3.64 -15.20 -4.00
CA ALA A 370 -2.99 -16.41 -3.51
C ALA A 370 -2.07 -17.03 -4.57
N ARG A 371 -2.52 -17.07 -5.83
CA ARG A 371 -1.73 -17.59 -6.94
C ARG A 371 -0.53 -16.69 -7.25
N MET A 372 -0.67 -15.37 -7.14
CA MET A 372 0.45 -14.44 -7.26
C MET A 372 1.46 -14.62 -6.13
N ALA A 373 1.01 -14.63 -4.88
CA ALA A 373 1.87 -14.75 -3.71
C ALA A 373 2.63 -16.08 -3.69
N LEU A 374 1.99 -17.18 -4.10
CA LEU A 374 2.64 -18.48 -4.27
C LEU A 374 3.74 -18.44 -5.35
N VAL A 375 3.47 -17.78 -6.49
CA VAL A 375 4.47 -17.61 -7.54
C VAL A 375 5.62 -16.71 -7.08
N ASP A 376 5.35 -15.70 -6.26
CA ASP A 376 6.38 -14.79 -5.73
C ASP A 376 7.31 -15.50 -4.74
N VAL A 377 6.73 -16.21 -3.76
CA VAL A 377 7.45 -17.02 -2.77
C VAL A 377 8.33 -18.07 -3.44
N THR A 378 7.85 -18.69 -4.52
CA THR A 378 8.65 -19.68 -5.25
C THR A 378 9.72 -19.04 -6.14
N ALA A 379 9.58 -17.78 -6.56
CA ALA A 379 10.46 -17.06 -7.51
C ALA A 379 11.65 -16.33 -6.86
N THR A 380 11.56 -15.95 -5.58
CA THR A 380 12.61 -15.20 -4.87
C THR A 380 13.87 -16.03 -4.60
N GLY A 381 13.86 -17.35 -4.81
CA GLY A 381 15.06 -18.17 -4.82
C GLY A 381 15.79 -18.27 -3.48
N GLU A 382 15.25 -17.68 -2.42
CA GLU A 382 15.56 -18.11 -1.07
C GLU A 382 15.00 -19.53 -0.94
N ASP A 383 15.88 -20.51 -0.74
CA ASP A 383 15.51 -21.82 -0.18
C ASP A 383 14.95 -21.57 1.23
N ASN A 384 13.77 -20.96 1.30
CA ASN A 384 13.06 -20.78 2.55
C ASN A 384 12.56 -22.16 2.95
N ILE A 385 13.16 -22.68 4.02
CA ILE A 385 12.84 -23.93 4.72
C ILE A 385 11.50 -23.77 5.49
N LEU A 386 10.51 -23.17 4.84
CA LEU A 386 9.11 -23.21 5.19
C LEU A 386 8.46 -24.11 4.15
N ASN A 387 7.82 -25.20 4.58
CA ASN A 387 6.98 -25.99 3.66
C ASN A 387 6.04 -25.02 2.94
N SER A 388 5.91 -25.14 1.62
CA SER A 388 5.01 -24.31 0.81
C SER A 388 3.60 -24.20 1.42
N GLU A 389 3.15 -25.26 2.11
CA GLU A 389 1.90 -25.32 2.87
C GLU A 389 1.77 -24.27 3.99
N GLN A 390 2.84 -23.94 4.73
CA GLN A 390 2.78 -22.96 5.83
C GLN A 390 2.70 -21.52 5.33
N ILE A 391 3.38 -21.23 4.21
CA ILE A 391 3.28 -19.93 3.55
C ILE A 391 1.91 -19.79 2.88
N GLU A 392 1.39 -20.86 2.28
CA GLU A 392 0.02 -20.90 1.77
C GLU A 392 -1.01 -20.64 2.88
N GLU A 393 -0.84 -21.20 4.07
CA GLU A 393 -1.74 -20.99 5.21
C GLU A 393 -1.72 -19.53 5.70
N LEU A 394 -0.54 -18.92 5.84
CA LEU A 394 -0.39 -17.51 6.24
C LEU A 394 -0.96 -16.53 5.21
N ILE A 395 -0.71 -16.78 3.91
CA ILE A 395 -1.30 -15.99 2.81
C ILE A 395 -2.82 -16.13 2.87
N THR A 396 -3.32 -17.35 3.01
CA THR A 396 -4.76 -17.64 3.05
C THR A 396 -5.44 -16.91 4.22
N ASP A 397 -4.80 -16.85 5.39
CA ASP A 397 -5.36 -16.19 6.56
C ASP A 397 -5.39 -14.65 6.44
N ASP A 398 -4.34 -14.03 5.88
CA ASP A 398 -4.34 -12.58 5.59
C ASP A 398 -5.36 -12.21 4.50
N LEU A 399 -5.48 -13.03 3.46
CA LEU A 399 -6.51 -12.87 2.42
C LEU A 399 -7.91 -12.94 3.02
N LYS A 400 -8.22 -13.97 3.82
CA LYS A 400 -9.51 -14.10 4.53
C LYS A 400 -9.79 -12.94 5.48
N TYR A 401 -8.74 -12.36 6.08
CA TYR A 401 -8.89 -11.19 6.95
C TYR A 401 -9.28 -9.94 6.13
N ARG A 402 -8.53 -9.63 5.07
CA ARG A 402 -8.84 -8.50 4.15
C ARG A 402 -10.24 -8.62 3.57
N SER A 403 -10.64 -9.83 3.20
CA SER A 403 -11.98 -10.16 2.75
C SER A 403 -13.07 -9.81 3.76
N ARG A 404 -12.88 -10.16 5.03
CA ARG A 404 -13.83 -9.79 6.10
C ARG A 404 -13.92 -8.28 6.27
N GLN A 405 -12.80 -7.56 6.16
CA GLN A 405 -12.78 -6.10 6.29
C GLN A 405 -13.47 -5.40 5.10
N LEU A 406 -13.24 -5.86 3.87
CA LEU A 406 -13.94 -5.34 2.69
C LEU A 406 -15.46 -5.55 2.79
N LYS A 407 -15.92 -6.69 3.33
CA LYS A 407 -17.35 -6.91 3.59
C LYS A 407 -17.91 -5.98 4.66
N LYS A 408 -17.14 -5.66 5.70
CA LYS A 408 -17.54 -4.67 6.71
C LYS A 408 -17.69 -3.28 6.08
N LEU A 409 -16.73 -2.84 5.28
CA LEU A 409 -16.77 -1.56 4.54
C LEU A 409 -17.96 -1.39 3.59
N GLN A 410 -18.71 -2.46 3.30
CA GLN A 410 -19.97 -2.36 2.56
C GLN A 410 -21.08 -1.72 3.39
N ASN A 411 -21.12 -1.98 4.70
CA ASN A 411 -22.25 -1.66 5.57
C ASN A 411 -21.91 -0.67 6.69
N GLU A 412 -20.62 -0.52 7.02
CA GLU A 412 -20.16 0.37 8.08
C GLU A 412 -18.89 1.13 7.66
N VAL A 413 -18.75 2.35 8.18
CA VAL A 413 -17.49 3.10 8.14
C VAL A 413 -16.62 2.56 9.26
N LEU A 414 -15.47 1.98 8.91
CA LEU A 414 -14.49 1.50 9.87
C LEU A 414 -13.58 2.64 10.31
N ASP A 415 -13.33 2.76 11.61
CA ASP A 415 -12.27 3.63 12.13
C ASP A 415 -10.93 2.87 12.12
N LEU A 416 -9.81 3.62 12.12
CA LEU A 416 -8.46 3.00 12.19
C LEU A 416 -8.30 2.12 13.45
N GLU A 417 -9.01 2.45 14.53
CA GLU A 417 -9.02 1.69 15.79
C GLU A 417 -9.71 0.31 15.65
N ASP A 418 -10.63 0.16 14.68
CA ASP A 418 -11.30 -1.13 14.39
C ASP A 418 -10.41 -2.10 13.59
N MET A 419 -9.22 -1.64 13.16
CA MET A 419 -8.28 -2.41 12.33
C MET A 419 -7.23 -3.18 13.15
N ASP A 420 -7.12 -2.90 14.45
CA ASP A 420 -6.00 -3.31 15.32
C ASP A 420 -6.02 -4.80 15.77
N GLU A 421 -7.00 -5.60 15.37
CA GLU A 421 -7.14 -6.98 15.89
C GLU A 421 -6.25 -8.06 15.23
N SER A 422 -5.53 -7.79 14.13
CA SER A 422 -4.47 -8.71 13.67
C SER A 422 -3.50 -8.11 12.64
N ILE A 423 -2.21 -8.34 12.90
CA ILE A 423 -1.02 -7.99 12.10
C ILE A 423 -1.21 -8.42 10.62
N SER A 424 -1.15 -7.47 9.68
CA SER A 424 -1.17 -7.78 8.23
C SER A 424 0.21 -8.19 7.72
N LEU A 425 0.26 -9.03 6.68
CA LEU A 425 1.51 -9.39 5.99
C LEU A 425 2.26 -8.17 5.39
N THR A 426 1.55 -7.06 5.11
CA THR A 426 2.17 -5.77 4.72
C THR A 426 2.77 -4.99 5.90
N ASP A 427 2.48 -5.37 7.15
CA ASP A 427 3.18 -4.84 8.32
C ASP A 427 4.56 -5.47 8.54
N PHE A 428 4.91 -6.51 7.78
CA PHE A 428 6.24 -7.11 7.81
C PHE A 428 7.22 -6.50 6.80
N THR A 429 6.73 -5.86 5.74
CA THR A 429 7.60 -5.15 4.79
C THR A 429 7.97 -3.81 5.41
N MET A 430 9.06 -3.81 6.19
CA MET A 430 9.70 -2.59 6.73
C MET A 430 10.32 -1.72 5.62
N ASN A 431 9.70 -1.66 4.45
CA ASN A 431 10.23 -1.02 3.24
C ASN A 431 10.39 0.48 3.44
N ASP A 432 9.41 1.16 4.08
CA ASP A 432 9.54 2.58 4.45
C ASP A 432 10.83 2.84 5.25
N PHE A 433 11.10 1.99 6.25
CA PHE A 433 12.32 2.08 7.07
C PHE A 433 13.57 1.72 6.26
N ARG A 434 13.50 0.73 5.36
CA ARG A 434 14.63 0.31 4.51
C ARG A 434 15.00 1.39 3.48
N THR A 435 14.01 2.08 2.91
CA THR A 435 14.22 3.17 1.95
C THR A 435 14.81 4.41 2.65
N GLU A 436 14.27 4.79 3.81
CA GLU A 436 14.85 5.84 4.66
C GLU A 436 16.30 5.49 5.10
N LEU A 437 16.51 4.25 5.53
CA LEU A 437 17.82 3.75 5.95
C LEU A 437 18.81 3.70 4.78
N SER A 438 18.41 3.27 3.57
CA SER A 438 19.30 3.22 2.41
C SER A 438 19.84 4.60 2.05
N ASN A 439 18.97 5.62 2.07
CA ASN A 439 19.35 7.02 1.86
C ASN A 439 20.31 7.56 2.93
N PHE A 440 20.21 7.07 4.17
CA PHE A 440 21.10 7.45 5.28
C PHE A 440 22.43 6.69 5.26
N ILE A 441 22.41 5.39 4.97
CA ILE A 441 23.60 4.53 4.86
C ILE A 441 24.53 5.05 3.77
N GLU A 442 24.01 5.49 2.62
CA GLU A 442 24.84 6.05 1.54
C GLU A 442 25.70 7.25 1.98
N LYS A 443 25.25 8.02 2.98
CA LYS A 443 25.92 9.23 3.47
C LYS A 443 26.73 9.02 4.75
N ASP A 444 26.32 8.10 5.61
CA ASP A 444 26.83 7.99 6.99
C ASP A 444 27.36 6.58 7.37
N GLN A 445 27.62 5.69 6.41
CA GLN A 445 28.03 4.29 6.66
C GLN A 445 29.21 4.13 7.62
N GLN A 446 30.25 4.96 7.48
CA GLN A 446 31.43 4.89 8.36
C GLN A 446 31.12 5.28 9.80
N ARG A 447 30.23 6.26 9.99
CA ARG A 447 29.81 6.72 11.31
C ARG A 447 29.00 5.65 12.04
N LEU A 448 28.12 4.94 11.33
CA LEU A 448 27.34 3.84 11.89
C LEU A 448 28.22 2.64 12.28
N LYS A 449 29.19 2.26 11.43
CA LYS A 449 30.12 1.16 11.74
C LYS A 449 31.00 1.45 12.96
N ASN A 450 31.35 2.71 13.18
CA ASN A 450 32.21 3.15 14.28
C ASN A 450 31.41 3.57 15.54
N ALA A 451 30.07 3.46 15.51
CA ALA A 451 29.25 3.84 16.65
C ALA A 451 29.46 2.85 17.81
N PRO A 452 29.63 3.34 19.05
CA PRO A 452 29.74 2.46 20.21
C PRO A 452 28.41 1.74 20.47
N MET A 453 28.50 0.54 21.03
CA MET A 453 27.32 -0.19 21.51
C MET A 453 26.77 0.45 22.80
N GLY A 454 25.47 0.33 23.03
CA GLY A 454 24.81 0.87 24.21
C GLY A 454 24.49 2.37 24.14
N LEU A 455 24.51 2.96 22.93
CA LEU A 455 24.06 4.34 22.73
C LEU A 455 22.62 4.51 23.18
N TYR A 456 22.34 5.64 23.80
CA TYR A 456 21.01 5.95 24.31
C TYR A 456 20.58 7.37 24.00
N ALA A 457 19.26 7.55 24.03
CA ALA A 457 18.63 8.85 23.96
C ALA A 457 17.45 8.93 24.93
N VAL A 458 17.10 10.14 25.34
CA VAL A 458 15.94 10.43 26.18
C VAL A 458 14.97 11.31 25.40
N VAL A 459 13.71 10.91 25.33
CA VAL A 459 12.65 11.61 24.61
C VAL A 459 11.42 11.78 25.52
N PRO A 460 10.67 12.88 25.34
CA PRO A 460 9.44 13.10 26.10
C PRO A 460 8.31 12.17 25.65
N ALA A 461 7.50 11.70 26.60
CA ALA A 461 6.26 10.98 26.36
C ALA A 461 5.15 11.95 25.93
N PRO A 462 4.40 11.68 24.84
CA PRO A 462 3.33 12.55 24.35
C PRO A 462 2.23 12.92 25.36
N GLY A 463 1.95 12.03 26.31
CA GLY A 463 1.00 12.24 27.40
C GLY A 463 1.65 12.49 28.77
N GLY A 464 2.99 12.62 28.80
CA GLY A 464 3.77 12.71 30.04
C GLY A 464 3.94 14.15 30.55
N ALA A 465 4.67 14.27 31.67
CA ALA A 465 4.93 15.55 32.34
C ALA A 465 5.74 16.53 31.46
N HIS A 466 6.51 16.01 30.50
CA HIS A 466 7.37 16.79 29.62
C HIS A 466 6.88 16.84 28.16
N ALA A 467 5.59 16.53 27.93
CA ALA A 467 4.99 16.55 26.60
C ALA A 467 5.13 17.91 25.90
N ASN A 468 5.25 19.00 26.65
CA ASN A 468 5.49 20.36 26.14
C ASN A 468 6.83 20.51 25.38
N LEU A 469 7.80 19.62 25.59
CA LEU A 469 9.07 19.62 24.85
C LEU A 469 8.91 19.10 23.41
N LEU A 470 7.82 18.39 23.10
CA LEU A 470 7.48 17.94 21.76
C LEU A 470 6.99 19.12 20.92
N SER A 471 7.93 19.89 20.38
CA SER A 471 7.64 20.97 19.44
C SER A 471 7.40 20.43 18.02
N GLY A 472 6.31 20.82 17.36
CA GLY A 472 6.10 20.58 15.92
C GLY A 472 5.07 19.53 15.53
N ARG A 473 4.40 18.85 16.48
CA ARG A 473 3.26 17.96 16.21
C ARG A 473 2.34 17.84 17.42
N GLU A 474 1.03 17.88 17.19
CA GLU A 474 0.04 17.49 18.21
C GLU A 474 -0.19 15.99 18.19
N PHE A 475 -0.16 15.35 19.36
CA PHE A 475 -0.42 13.92 19.52
C PHE A 475 -1.89 13.69 19.89
N SER A 476 -2.50 12.71 19.23
CA SER A 476 -3.86 12.24 19.49
C SER A 476 -4.00 11.59 20.86
N SER A 477 -5.24 11.44 21.34
CA SER A 477 -5.52 10.75 22.60
C SER A 477 -5.06 9.29 22.58
N ALA A 478 -5.22 8.59 21.44
CA ALA A 478 -4.76 7.22 21.25
C ALA A 478 -3.22 7.11 21.32
N GLU A 479 -2.48 7.98 20.63
CA GLU A 479 -1.00 8.01 20.70
C GLU A 479 -0.51 8.27 22.12
N LYS A 480 -1.19 9.13 22.89
CA LYS A 480 -0.87 9.41 24.30
C LYS A 480 -1.16 8.23 25.23
N GLU A 481 -2.19 7.43 24.93
CA GLU A 481 -2.50 6.21 25.67
C GLU A 481 -1.53 5.06 25.34
N ILE A 482 -1.07 4.99 24.09
CA ILE A 482 -0.14 3.94 23.62
C ILE A 482 1.29 4.24 24.06
N ILE A 483 1.76 5.49 23.89
CA ILE A 483 3.14 5.91 24.15
C ILE A 483 3.23 6.52 25.55
N LYS A 484 3.40 5.63 26.53
CA LYS A 484 3.58 5.98 27.94
C LYS A 484 5.06 6.03 28.34
N PRO A 485 5.40 6.60 29.52
CA PRO A 485 6.77 6.54 30.03
C PRO A 485 7.28 5.09 30.15
N GLY A 486 8.51 4.86 29.71
CA GLY A 486 9.11 3.53 29.59
C GLY A 486 10.41 3.52 28.78
N VAL A 487 10.79 2.34 28.28
CA VAL A 487 12.05 2.12 27.57
C VAL A 487 11.85 1.20 26.37
N ILE A 488 12.43 1.58 25.25
CA ILE A 488 12.61 0.70 24.09
C ILE A 488 14.04 0.16 24.12
N PHE A 489 14.20 -1.16 24.17
CA PHE A 489 15.49 -1.84 24.08
C PHE A 489 15.69 -2.47 22.70
N CYS A 490 16.88 -2.26 22.13
CA CYS A 490 17.37 -2.98 20.97
C CYS A 490 18.53 -3.89 21.38
N LEU A 491 18.30 -5.19 21.28
CA LEU A 491 19.23 -6.24 21.74
C LEU A 491 19.66 -7.10 20.56
N ALA A 492 20.93 -7.48 20.49
CA ALA A 492 21.44 -8.45 19.52
C ALA A 492 21.79 -9.77 20.20
N GLN A 493 21.49 -10.90 19.56
CA GLN A 493 21.92 -12.22 20.04
C GLN A 493 23.40 -12.47 19.70
N LYS A 494 24.18 -13.00 20.66
CA LYS A 494 25.64 -13.19 20.52
C LYS A 494 26.09 -14.37 19.65
N GLU A 495 25.30 -15.44 19.56
CA GLU A 495 25.67 -16.69 18.87
C GLU A 495 24.95 -16.87 17.52
N GLN A 496 25.47 -17.77 16.66
CA GLN A 496 24.93 -18.11 15.33
C GLN A 496 23.42 -18.44 15.40
N SER A 497 22.61 -17.49 14.93
CA SER A 497 21.14 -17.50 14.97
C SER A 497 20.49 -18.02 13.69
N ASP A 498 21.26 -18.63 12.78
CA ASP A 498 20.79 -19.20 11.52
C ASP A 498 19.58 -20.13 11.75
N GLY A 499 18.45 -19.80 11.13
CA GLY A 499 17.16 -20.52 11.25
C GLY A 499 16.12 -19.91 12.19
N ASN A 500 16.43 -18.82 12.90
CA ASN A 500 15.46 -18.10 13.76
C ASN A 500 14.66 -17.01 13.01
N GLU A 501 14.98 -16.75 11.74
CA GLU A 501 14.34 -15.72 10.90
C GLU A 501 12.83 -15.94 10.73
N ALA A 502 12.39 -17.20 10.72
CA ALA A 502 10.97 -17.56 10.66
C ALA A 502 10.17 -17.15 11.92
N VAL A 503 10.85 -16.85 13.03
CA VAL A 503 10.21 -16.47 14.32
C VAL A 503 10.44 -14.99 14.63
N ASN A 504 11.57 -14.44 14.19
CA ASN A 504 11.97 -13.05 14.37
C ASN A 504 12.46 -12.44 13.03
N PRO A 505 11.66 -11.55 12.40
CA PRO A 505 12.02 -10.90 11.15
C PRO A 505 13.27 -10.02 11.23
N LEU A 506 13.66 -9.56 12.43
CA LEU A 506 14.84 -8.73 12.66
C LEU A 506 16.08 -9.51 13.10
N ASN A 507 16.06 -10.84 13.05
CA ASN A 507 17.19 -11.68 13.45
C ASN A 507 18.54 -11.16 12.91
N PRO A 508 19.59 -11.00 13.74
CA PRO A 508 19.73 -11.39 15.15
C PRO A 508 19.24 -10.37 16.19
N TYR A 509 18.49 -9.34 15.79
CA TYR A 509 18.08 -8.23 16.65
C TYR A 509 16.67 -8.37 17.21
N PHE A 510 16.45 -7.89 18.42
CA PHE A 510 15.19 -7.93 19.15
C PHE A 510 14.84 -6.54 19.65
N LEU A 511 13.64 -6.07 19.30
CA LEU A 511 13.07 -4.80 19.75
C LEU A 511 11.98 -5.05 20.79
N VAL A 512 12.06 -4.39 21.93
CA VAL A 512 11.03 -4.52 22.98
C VAL A 512 10.76 -3.15 23.60
N TYR A 513 9.48 -2.80 23.68
CA TYR A 513 8.99 -1.64 24.40
C TYR A 513 8.35 -2.06 25.72
N ILE A 514 8.96 -1.65 26.83
CA ILE A 514 8.48 -1.90 28.20
C ILE A 514 8.14 -0.58 28.88
N GLN A 515 7.01 -0.52 29.57
CA GLN A 515 6.58 0.67 30.32
C GLN A 515 7.26 0.71 31.70
N ASP A 516 7.25 1.88 32.34
CA ASP A 516 7.88 2.09 33.65
C ASP A 516 7.28 1.23 34.77
N ASP A 517 6.03 0.79 34.63
CA ASP A 517 5.38 -0.18 35.52
C ASP A 517 5.88 -1.63 35.32
N GLY A 518 6.68 -1.86 34.28
CA GLY A 518 7.25 -3.14 33.89
C GLY A 518 6.34 -4.01 33.03
N VAL A 519 5.23 -3.48 32.51
CA VAL A 519 4.40 -4.15 31.51
C VAL A 519 5.07 -4.02 30.14
N VAL A 520 5.29 -5.15 29.47
CA VAL A 520 5.78 -5.14 28.08
C VAL A 520 4.62 -4.79 27.16
N ARG A 521 4.69 -3.59 26.57
CA ARG A 521 3.64 -3.10 25.67
C ARG A 521 3.75 -3.74 24.29
N TYR A 522 4.98 -3.78 23.74
CA TYR A 522 5.28 -4.42 22.48
C TYR A 522 6.54 -5.28 22.63
N ASN A 523 6.45 -6.55 22.24
CA ASN A 523 7.60 -7.46 22.19
C ASN A 523 8.18 -7.52 20.77
N TYR A 524 9.22 -8.35 20.57
CA TYR A 524 9.92 -8.47 19.28
C TYR A 524 9.06 -8.92 18.10
N ALA A 525 7.87 -9.47 18.33
CA ALA A 525 6.93 -9.79 17.25
C ALA A 525 6.25 -8.54 16.67
N HIS A 526 6.33 -7.39 17.34
CA HIS A 526 5.70 -6.12 16.97
C HIS A 526 6.77 -5.08 16.57
N ALA A 527 7.80 -5.54 15.86
CA ALA A 527 8.98 -4.73 15.56
C ALA A 527 8.65 -3.44 14.78
N LYS A 528 7.67 -3.49 13.86
CA LYS A 528 7.22 -2.31 13.10
C LYS A 528 6.63 -1.24 14.02
N GLN A 529 5.73 -1.61 14.92
CA GLN A 529 5.12 -0.67 15.88
C GLN A 529 6.17 -0.01 16.78
N VAL A 530 7.18 -0.78 17.23
CA VAL A 530 8.29 -0.23 18.01
C VAL A 530 9.12 0.76 17.19
N LEU A 531 9.42 0.45 15.92
CA LEU A 531 10.14 1.34 15.01
C LEU A 531 9.34 2.60 14.65
N GLU A 532 8.02 2.50 14.51
CA GLU A 532 7.14 3.64 14.29
C GLU A 532 7.14 4.59 15.49
N ILE A 533 7.04 4.07 16.72
CA ILE A 533 7.19 4.89 17.93
C ILE A 533 8.57 5.55 17.95
N PHE A 534 9.62 4.81 17.61
CA PHE A 534 10.98 5.34 17.52
C PHE A 534 11.07 6.50 16.51
N ARG A 535 10.50 6.32 15.32
CA ARG A 535 10.44 7.36 14.28
C ARG A 535 9.63 8.57 14.76
N LEU A 536 8.44 8.37 15.29
CA LEU A 536 7.54 9.43 15.76
C LEU A 536 8.18 10.33 16.81
N LEU A 537 8.98 9.78 17.72
CA LEU A 537 9.60 10.55 18.81
C LEU A 537 10.93 11.20 18.42
N CYS A 538 11.65 10.63 17.46
CA CYS A 538 13.03 11.03 17.13
C CYS A 538 13.18 11.75 15.78
N GLN A 539 12.26 11.56 14.84
CA GLN A 539 12.43 12.05 13.46
C GLN A 539 12.57 13.57 13.41
N GLY A 540 13.53 14.05 12.60
CA GLY A 540 13.82 15.47 12.42
C GLY A 540 14.58 16.13 13.57
N ARG A 541 14.87 15.41 14.67
CA ARG A 541 15.66 15.93 15.80
C ARG A 541 17.15 15.69 15.58
N LYS A 542 17.94 16.77 15.69
CA LYS A 542 19.41 16.75 15.53
C LYS A 542 20.18 16.95 16.83
N ALA A 543 19.49 17.35 17.91
CA ALA A 543 20.07 17.60 19.23
C ALA A 543 19.28 16.84 20.29
N CYS A 544 19.95 16.51 21.41
CA CYS A 544 19.32 15.89 22.56
C CYS A 544 18.44 16.89 23.33
N TYR A 545 17.48 16.36 24.10
CA TYR A 545 16.69 17.17 25.02
C TYR A 545 17.47 17.32 26.34
N GLU A 546 18.26 18.40 26.46
CA GLU A 546 19.15 18.65 27.60
C GLU A 546 18.43 18.51 28.95
N THR A 547 17.24 19.11 29.10
CA THR A 547 16.44 19.00 30.33
C THR A 547 16.13 17.57 30.75
N LEU A 548 15.86 16.68 29.78
CA LEU A 548 15.57 15.28 30.08
C LEU A 548 16.84 14.48 30.37
N CYS A 549 17.96 14.83 29.73
CA CYS A 549 19.27 14.25 30.02
C CYS A 549 19.74 14.62 31.43
N ASP A 550 19.54 15.87 31.87
CA ASP A 550 19.90 16.31 33.23
C ASP A 550 19.09 15.56 34.28
N LEU A 551 17.76 15.46 34.10
CA LEU A 551 16.88 14.68 34.99
C LEU A 551 17.31 13.21 35.06
N PHE A 552 17.65 12.61 33.92
CA PHE A 552 18.15 11.24 33.89
C PHE A 552 19.48 11.10 34.65
N ASN A 553 20.40 12.04 34.48
CA ASN A 553 21.70 12.04 35.16
C ASN A 553 21.56 12.23 36.68
N GLU A 554 20.67 13.11 37.12
CA GLU A 554 20.38 13.31 38.55
C GLU A 554 19.81 12.04 39.18
N GLU A 555 18.84 11.39 38.53
CA GLU A 555 18.21 10.17 39.05
C GLU A 555 19.15 8.97 39.09
N THR A 556 19.99 8.82 38.06
CA THR A 556 20.90 7.68 37.92
C THR A 556 22.28 7.93 38.51
N ASN A 557 22.53 9.10 39.10
CA ASN A 557 23.87 9.53 39.52
C ASN A 557 24.89 9.35 38.38
N HIS A 558 24.64 9.99 37.24
CA HIS A 558 25.44 9.88 36.01
C HIS A 558 25.63 8.43 35.51
N GLY A 559 24.60 7.59 35.69
CA GLY A 559 24.61 6.18 35.27
C GLY A 559 25.23 5.20 36.27
N GLU A 560 25.61 5.62 37.47
CA GLU A 560 26.08 4.70 38.51
C GLU A 560 24.94 3.88 39.14
N LYS A 561 23.72 4.43 39.21
CA LYS A 561 22.52 3.80 39.77
C LYS A 561 21.53 3.45 38.67
N MET A 562 21.69 2.25 38.12
CA MET A 562 20.90 1.74 37.00
C MET A 562 19.92 0.62 37.38
N ASP A 563 19.64 0.41 38.67
CA ASP A 563 18.83 -0.70 39.16
C ASP A 563 17.44 -0.75 38.52
N LYS A 564 16.75 0.40 38.43
CA LYS A 564 15.43 0.53 37.77
C LYS A 564 15.46 0.00 36.33
N TYR A 565 16.44 0.46 35.54
CA TYR A 565 16.57 0.11 34.13
C TYR A 565 17.08 -1.33 33.92
N SER A 566 17.94 -1.80 34.82
CA SER A 566 18.39 -3.19 34.88
C SER A 566 17.21 -4.14 35.12
N ASP A 567 16.28 -3.78 36.01
CA ASP A 567 15.10 -4.58 36.28
C ASP A 567 14.09 -4.57 35.12
N LEU A 568 13.90 -3.42 34.45
CA LEU A 568 13.10 -3.36 33.22
C LEU A 568 13.71 -4.23 32.10
N LEU A 569 15.04 -4.18 31.93
CA LEU A 569 15.73 -5.00 30.95
C LEU A 569 15.59 -6.49 31.25
N LYS A 570 15.70 -6.91 32.52
CA LYS A 570 15.46 -8.31 32.93
C LYS A 570 14.04 -8.76 32.57
N LYS A 571 13.03 -7.91 32.80
CA LYS A 571 11.63 -8.20 32.43
C LYS A 571 11.45 -8.30 30.92
N ALA A 572 12.07 -7.40 30.15
CA ALA A 572 12.03 -7.43 28.68
C ALA A 572 12.67 -8.70 28.11
N VAL A 573 13.85 -9.10 28.61
CA VAL A 573 14.51 -10.36 28.22
C VAL A 573 13.66 -11.57 28.58
N LYS A 574 13.05 -11.59 29.77
CA LYS A 574 12.16 -12.68 30.19
C LYS A 574 10.97 -12.83 29.24
N GLU A 575 10.37 -11.72 28.81
CA GLU A 575 9.29 -11.72 27.82
C GLU A 575 9.76 -12.25 26.46
N ILE A 576 10.94 -11.81 25.97
CA ILE A 576 11.54 -12.34 24.74
C ILE A 576 11.66 -13.87 24.83
N VAL A 577 12.26 -14.38 25.90
CA VAL A 577 12.46 -15.82 26.12
C VAL A 577 11.12 -16.56 26.17
N GLN A 578 10.12 -16.03 26.86
CA GLN A 578 8.80 -16.65 26.98
C GLN A 578 8.07 -16.73 25.65
N VAL A 579 8.01 -15.62 24.91
CA VAL A 579 7.35 -15.55 23.59
C VAL A 579 8.10 -16.42 22.58
N PHE A 580 9.43 -16.42 22.60
CA PHE A 580 10.27 -17.26 21.75
C PHE A 580 10.08 -18.75 22.02
N LYS A 581 10.06 -19.19 23.28
CA LYS A 581 9.75 -20.58 23.66
C LYS A 581 8.33 -20.98 23.25
N LYS A 582 7.33 -20.11 23.47
CA LYS A 582 5.94 -20.37 23.08
C LYS A 582 5.82 -20.59 21.57
N LYS A 583 6.42 -19.72 20.75
CA LYS A 583 6.44 -19.85 19.29
C LYS A 583 7.22 -21.11 18.85
N SER A 584 8.34 -21.42 19.50
CA SER A 584 9.13 -22.62 19.20
C SER A 584 8.39 -23.93 19.50
N ASN A 585 7.61 -23.98 20.60
CA ASN A 585 6.83 -25.16 21.00
C ASN A 585 5.59 -25.38 20.11
N ILE A 586 4.94 -24.29 19.66
CA ILE A 586 3.85 -24.38 18.67
C ILE A 586 4.39 -24.98 17.37
N LYS A 587 5.62 -24.62 16.96
CA LYS A 587 6.27 -25.19 15.78
C LYS A 587 6.61 -26.68 15.92
N LEU A 588 7.06 -27.13 17.10
CA LEU A 588 7.33 -28.54 17.40
C LEU A 588 6.07 -29.43 17.41
N THR A 589 4.90 -28.85 17.66
CA THR A 589 3.62 -29.59 17.73
C THR A 589 2.86 -29.56 16.40
N ALA A 590 3.08 -28.54 15.58
CA ALA A 590 2.49 -28.39 14.25
C ALA A 590 3.24 -29.18 13.16
N ASP A 591 4.54 -29.43 13.32
CA ASP A 591 5.39 -30.01 12.26
C ASP A 591 6.08 -31.32 12.72
N ARG A 592 5.72 -32.45 12.09
CA ARG A 592 6.29 -33.79 12.40
C ARG A 592 7.76 -33.95 11.99
N GLY A 593 8.34 -32.96 11.28
CA GLY A 593 9.76 -32.89 10.91
C GLY A 593 10.61 -31.92 11.74
N ALA A 594 10.02 -31.21 12.72
CA ALA A 594 10.72 -30.18 13.49
C ALA A 594 11.86 -30.78 14.35
N LYS A 595 13.12 -30.48 13.98
CA LYS A 595 14.26 -30.73 14.86
C LYS A 595 14.26 -29.72 16.00
N LEU A 596 14.39 -30.20 17.24
CA LEU A 596 14.65 -29.37 18.41
C LEU A 596 15.82 -28.42 18.12
N ILE A 597 15.60 -27.11 18.32
CA ILE A 597 16.69 -26.13 18.33
C ILE A 597 17.74 -26.65 19.33
N PRO A 598 19.00 -26.87 18.93
CA PRO A 598 20.03 -27.38 19.82
C PRO A 598 20.09 -26.52 21.09
N LYS A 599 20.28 -27.13 22.28
CA LYS A 599 20.27 -26.40 23.57
C LYS A 599 21.22 -25.20 23.61
N ALA A 600 22.32 -25.23 22.86
CA ALA A 600 23.26 -24.11 22.73
C ALA A 600 22.67 -22.89 22.01
N LYS A 601 21.71 -23.08 21.10
CA LYS A 601 21.06 -22.03 20.30
C LYS A 601 19.74 -21.53 20.90
N GLN A 602 19.31 -22.10 22.04
CA GLN A 602 18.08 -21.70 22.71
C GLN A 602 18.34 -20.48 23.58
N ILE A 603 17.55 -19.42 23.38
CA ILE A 603 17.60 -18.23 24.22
C ILE A 603 17.11 -18.59 25.62
N SER A 604 17.99 -18.46 26.62
CA SER A 604 17.74 -18.96 27.96
C SER A 604 18.00 -17.91 29.03
N GLU A 605 18.99 -17.04 28.83
CA GLU A 605 19.47 -16.10 29.85
C GLU A 605 19.80 -14.71 29.27
N MET A 606 19.88 -13.72 30.17
CA MET A 606 20.26 -12.34 29.83
C MET A 606 21.65 -12.20 29.21
N LYS A 607 22.55 -13.17 29.45
CA LYS A 607 23.92 -13.18 28.93
C LYS A 607 23.99 -13.43 27.42
N ASP A 608 22.91 -13.96 26.85
CA ASP A 608 22.79 -14.34 25.43
C ASP A 608 22.62 -13.10 24.52
N PHE A 609 22.40 -11.91 25.13
CA PHE A 609 22.15 -10.66 24.43
C PHE A 609 23.26 -9.62 24.65
N GLU A 610 23.48 -8.79 23.64
CA GLU A 610 24.21 -7.53 23.69
C GLU A 610 23.25 -6.36 23.50
N MET A 611 23.44 -5.30 24.28
CA MET A 611 22.65 -4.08 24.11
C MET A 611 23.25 -3.23 22.99
N ILE A 612 22.50 -3.07 21.91
CA ILE A 612 22.90 -2.24 20.78
C ILE A 612 22.56 -0.78 21.08
N THR A 613 21.30 -0.52 21.42
CA THR A 613 20.82 0.82 21.75
C THR A 613 19.55 0.74 22.59
N TRP A 614 19.21 1.85 23.24
CA TRP A 614 17.98 1.97 24.01
C TRP A 614 17.46 3.41 24.01
N LEU A 615 16.15 3.56 23.98
CA LEU A 615 15.46 4.85 23.97
C LEU A 615 14.58 4.96 25.19
N MET A 616 14.80 5.98 26.01
CA MET A 616 14.01 6.26 27.20
C MET A 616 12.91 7.26 26.86
N ILE A 617 11.67 6.88 27.17
CA ILE A 617 10.47 7.69 26.96
C ILE A 617 10.01 8.20 28.33
N ARG A 618 9.97 9.52 28.53
CA ARG A 618 9.72 10.15 29.84
C ARG A 618 8.56 11.14 29.87
#